data_AF-A0A316NS22-F1
#
_entry.id   AF-A0A316NS22-F1
#
_cell.length_a   1.000
_cell.length_b   1.000
_cell.length_c   1.000
_cell.angle_alpha   90.00
_cell.angle_beta   90.00
_cell.angle_gamma   90.00
#
_symmetry.space_group_name_H-M   'P 1'
#
loop_
_entity.id
_entity.type
_entity.pdbx_description
1 polymer ?
#
loop_
_entity_poly.entity_id
_entity_poly.type
_entity_poly.pdbx_seq_one_letter_code
_entity_poly.pdbx_strand_id
1 'polypeptide(L)'
;MYKFDTKVQHLKYKVLRTVAKHAWESDFYESFLDIPKEIISGKTPTMRCCVYKERAILAERVKLAAGGDRNNPNVIETLDIACDDCPTGGYTVTEACRGCIAHRCEDACPRGAITHDEFHHAHIDKSKCINCGKCAAVCPYSAIYNRKRPCQNACKIGAISMNEDGTVKIDNSKCISCGACVYQCPFGALSDKSFILDAIKMLKNCDRVYAVAAPAIVSQFTYAKPGQVITAIKALGFCDVLEAALGADMVAYNEAAELAERGFLTSSCCPAFVSYIRKSFPELQENISHNMSPMATIAKRIKEKDPEAKTVFIGPCTAKKGEFQLPEVHKYVDCVLTFEELQAMFDSRELDVAGMEETVLNNASGYGRIFAHCGGLAAAAAEALKEQGIDFELKPLSCNGIEECKLALMKAARGKLDANFVEGMACVGGCVNGAGCMTHNERNRVKVDAHSQQAQLKSITDSLLYAAEIDRELKEKAGDKA
;
A
#
# COMPACT_ATOMS: atom_id res chain seq x y z
N MET A 1 -14.60 -18.63 -5.39
CA MET A 1 -14.05 -17.32 -5.81
C MET A 1 -12.74 -17.10 -5.05
N TYR A 2 -11.62 -16.80 -5.72
CA TYR A 2 -10.32 -16.69 -5.05
C TYR A 2 -10.28 -15.40 -4.19
N LYS A 3 -9.91 -15.51 -2.90
CA LYS A 3 -9.79 -14.37 -1.97
C LYS A 3 -8.62 -13.42 -2.29
N PHE A 4 -7.64 -13.87 -3.08
CA PHE A 4 -6.38 -13.15 -3.36
C PHE A 4 -6.04 -13.20 -4.86
N ASP A 5 -5.34 -12.19 -5.38
CA ASP A 5 -4.95 -12.13 -6.80
C ASP A 5 -3.86 -13.14 -7.17
N THR A 6 -2.95 -13.44 -6.25
CA THR A 6 -1.76 -14.26 -6.54
C THR A 6 -1.55 -15.40 -5.55
N LYS A 7 -0.81 -16.43 -5.98
CA LYS A 7 -0.35 -17.52 -5.10
C LYS A 7 0.65 -17.04 -4.05
N VAL A 8 1.39 -15.96 -4.31
CA VAL A 8 2.32 -15.35 -3.35
C VAL A 8 1.54 -14.74 -2.19
N GLN A 9 0.47 -13.99 -2.47
CA GLN A 9 -0.43 -13.46 -1.44
C GLN A 9 -1.08 -14.59 -0.65
N HIS A 10 -1.55 -15.64 -1.33
CA HIS A 10 -2.12 -16.79 -0.63
C HIS A 10 -1.11 -17.49 0.30
N LEU A 11 0.16 -17.60 -0.11
CA LEU A 11 1.23 -18.11 0.73
C LEU A 11 1.48 -17.20 1.95
N LYS A 12 1.56 -15.89 1.74
CA LYS A 12 1.66 -14.88 2.81
C LYS A 12 0.50 -15.02 3.81
N TYR A 13 -0.73 -15.11 3.32
CA TYR A 13 -1.93 -15.34 4.12
C TYR A 13 -1.83 -16.63 4.96
N LYS A 14 -1.38 -17.75 4.39
CA LYS A 14 -1.21 -19.00 5.17
C LYS A 14 -0.27 -18.82 6.35
N VAL A 15 0.87 -18.15 6.12
CA VAL A 15 1.82 -17.83 7.18
C VAL A 15 1.17 -16.94 8.24
N LEU A 16 0.56 -15.83 7.82
CA LEU A 16 -0.09 -14.89 8.74
C LEU A 16 -1.20 -15.56 9.56
N ARG A 17 -2.00 -16.44 8.95
CA ARG A 17 -3.09 -17.15 9.63
C ARG A 17 -2.56 -18.10 10.69
N THR A 18 -1.54 -18.90 10.36
CA THR A 18 -0.93 -19.84 11.32
C THR A 18 -0.22 -19.10 12.45
N VAL A 19 0.52 -18.03 12.14
CA VAL A 19 1.14 -17.16 13.14
C VAL A 19 0.09 -16.54 14.06
N ALA A 20 -1.01 -16.02 13.50
CA ALA A 20 -2.10 -15.46 14.28
C ALA A 20 -2.76 -16.49 15.19
N LYS A 21 -3.01 -17.71 14.69
CA LYS A 21 -3.58 -18.82 15.47
C LYS A 21 -2.74 -19.10 16.73
N HIS A 22 -1.45 -19.32 16.57
CA HIS A 22 -0.55 -19.54 17.71
C HIS A 22 -0.42 -18.32 18.64
N ALA A 23 -0.55 -17.11 18.09
CA ALA A 23 -0.56 -15.90 18.92
C ALA A 23 -1.83 -15.80 19.80
N TRP A 24 -2.99 -16.23 19.29
CA TRP A 24 -4.22 -16.35 20.07
C TRP A 24 -4.08 -17.41 21.17
N GLU A 25 -3.47 -18.55 20.86
CA GLU A 25 -3.24 -19.68 21.78
C GLU A 25 -2.11 -19.42 22.80
N SER A 26 -1.36 -18.31 22.66
CA SER A 26 -0.21 -17.93 23.51
C SER A 26 1.01 -18.85 23.41
N ASP A 27 1.09 -19.71 22.39
CA ASP A 27 2.17 -20.70 22.22
C ASP A 27 3.14 -20.34 21.07
N PHE A 28 2.99 -19.15 20.47
CA PHE A 28 3.78 -18.72 19.31
C PHE A 28 5.30 -18.95 19.44
N TYR A 29 5.90 -18.65 20.60
CA TYR A 29 7.34 -18.83 20.79
C TYR A 29 7.77 -20.30 20.87
N GLU A 30 6.87 -21.18 21.32
CA GLU A 30 7.09 -22.63 21.37
C GLU A 30 6.95 -23.24 19.97
N SER A 31 5.92 -22.80 19.23
CA SER A 31 5.57 -23.31 17.91
C SER A 31 6.33 -22.63 16.76
N PHE A 32 7.10 -21.57 17.02
CA PHE A 32 7.78 -20.73 16.00
C PHE A 32 8.54 -21.52 14.94
N LEU A 33 9.32 -22.52 15.36
CA LEU A 33 10.15 -23.34 14.47
C LEU A 33 9.35 -24.44 13.75
N ASP A 34 8.14 -24.75 14.23
CA ASP A 34 7.29 -25.80 13.70
C ASP A 34 6.20 -25.29 12.75
N ILE A 35 5.87 -23.99 12.79
CA ILE A 35 4.93 -23.35 11.86
C ILE A 35 5.23 -23.68 10.38
N PRO A 36 6.48 -23.65 9.87
CA PRO A 36 6.77 -24.05 8.49
C PRO A 36 6.38 -25.50 8.17
N LYS A 37 6.48 -26.41 9.14
CA LYS A 37 6.10 -27.83 8.99
C LYS A 37 4.59 -28.03 9.08
N GLU A 38 3.87 -27.20 9.83
CA GLU A 38 2.40 -27.22 9.85
C GLU A 38 1.84 -26.79 8.49
N ILE A 39 2.37 -25.70 7.92
CA ILE A 39 1.91 -25.18 6.61
C ILE A 39 2.24 -26.17 5.49
N ILE A 40 3.40 -26.81 5.55
CA ILE A 40 3.85 -27.83 4.59
C ILE A 40 4.22 -29.11 5.35
N SER A 41 3.20 -29.92 5.63
CA SER A 41 3.31 -31.19 6.36
C SER A 41 3.86 -32.33 5.50
N GLY A 42 3.62 -32.30 4.19
CA GLY A 42 4.09 -33.30 3.23
C GLY A 42 5.60 -33.29 2.99
N LYS A 43 6.10 -34.35 2.33
CA LYS A 43 7.49 -34.46 1.85
C LYS A 43 7.67 -34.02 0.40
N THR A 44 6.57 -33.85 -0.33
CA THR A 44 6.58 -33.47 -1.75
C THR A 44 6.57 -31.94 -1.88
N PRO A 45 7.54 -31.34 -2.60
CA PRO A 45 7.51 -29.91 -2.87
C PRO A 45 6.34 -29.52 -3.78
N THR A 46 5.85 -28.30 -3.63
CA THR A 46 4.68 -27.78 -4.37
C THR A 46 4.97 -26.52 -5.19
N MET A 47 6.03 -25.78 -4.85
CA MET A 47 6.36 -24.46 -5.36
C MET A 47 7.86 -24.26 -5.65
N ARG A 48 8.75 -25.06 -5.07
CA ARG A 48 10.22 -24.95 -5.22
C ARG A 48 10.86 -26.30 -5.48
N CYS A 49 12.19 -26.31 -5.63
CA CYS A 49 12.97 -27.51 -5.93
C CYS A 49 12.89 -28.61 -4.85
N CYS A 50 12.68 -28.25 -3.58
CA CYS A 50 12.57 -29.21 -2.49
C CYS A 50 11.80 -28.65 -1.28
N VAL A 51 11.26 -29.54 -0.45
CA VAL A 51 10.52 -29.18 0.77
C VAL A 51 11.37 -28.38 1.77
N TYR A 52 12.69 -28.63 1.80
CA TYR A 52 13.62 -27.89 2.65
C TYR A 52 13.68 -26.40 2.26
N LYS A 53 13.77 -26.09 0.96
CA LYS A 53 13.76 -24.70 0.48
C LYS A 53 12.41 -24.03 0.76
N GLU A 54 11.29 -24.74 0.61
CA GLU A 54 9.97 -24.19 0.93
C GLU A 54 9.83 -23.86 2.41
N ARG A 55 10.23 -24.77 3.30
CA ARG A 55 10.19 -24.56 4.75
C ARG A 55 11.13 -23.46 5.21
N ALA A 56 12.30 -23.33 4.59
CA ALA A 56 13.23 -22.24 4.91
C ALA A 56 12.68 -20.87 4.46
N ILE A 57 12.04 -20.78 3.28
CA ILE A 57 11.32 -19.58 2.85
C ILE A 57 10.17 -19.26 3.81
N LEU A 58 9.43 -20.28 4.27
CA LEU A 58 8.36 -20.09 5.25
C LEU A 58 8.90 -19.59 6.59
N ALA A 59 10.04 -20.10 7.07
CA ALA A 59 10.66 -19.64 8.31
C ALA A 59 11.00 -18.13 8.25
N GLU A 60 11.58 -17.66 7.15
CA GLU A 60 11.84 -16.22 6.94
C GLU A 60 10.52 -15.41 6.88
N ARG A 61 9.47 -15.96 6.27
CA ARG A 61 8.15 -15.31 6.30
C ARG A 61 7.53 -15.26 7.70
N VAL A 62 7.72 -16.29 8.53
CA VAL A 62 7.27 -16.30 9.92
C VAL A 62 8.03 -15.23 10.72
N LYS A 63 9.33 -15.05 10.48
CA LYS A 63 10.12 -13.95 11.05
C LYS A 63 9.56 -12.58 10.65
N LEU A 64 9.21 -12.37 9.38
CA LEU A 64 8.55 -11.13 8.93
C LEU A 64 7.16 -10.94 9.51
N ALA A 65 6.39 -12.02 9.68
CA ALA A 65 5.11 -12.02 10.37
C ALA A 65 5.25 -11.64 11.85
N ALA A 66 6.42 -11.88 12.45
CA ALA A 66 6.77 -11.53 13.82
C ALA A 66 7.45 -10.16 13.99
N GLY A 67 7.41 -9.31 12.94
CA GLY A 67 7.97 -7.95 12.96
C GLY A 67 9.27 -7.77 12.16
N GLY A 68 9.84 -8.84 11.59
CA GLY A 68 11.04 -8.78 10.74
C GLY A 68 12.30 -8.34 11.48
N ASP A 69 13.28 -7.79 10.75
CA ASP A 69 14.51 -7.27 11.35
C ASP A 69 14.30 -5.88 11.98
N ARG A 70 14.47 -5.79 13.31
CA ARG A 70 14.33 -4.55 14.07
C ARG A 70 15.42 -3.52 13.75
N ASN A 71 16.57 -3.95 13.23
CA ASN A 71 17.66 -3.05 12.85
C ASN A 71 17.44 -2.39 11.48
N ASN A 72 16.52 -2.93 10.68
CA ASN A 72 16.18 -2.36 9.39
C ASN A 72 15.04 -1.36 9.57
N PRO A 73 15.25 -0.05 9.32
CA PRO A 73 14.20 0.95 9.46
C PRO A 73 13.12 0.85 8.38
N ASN A 74 13.34 0.04 7.34
CA ASN A 74 12.36 -0.16 6.28
C ASN A 74 11.29 -1.17 6.69
N VAL A 75 10.07 -0.96 6.20
CA VAL A 75 8.97 -1.90 6.35
C VAL A 75 9.09 -3.05 5.35
N ILE A 76 9.66 -2.77 4.16
CA ILE A 76 9.82 -3.78 3.12
C ILE A 76 11.20 -4.42 3.29
N GLU A 77 11.22 -5.75 3.37
CA GLU A 77 12.43 -6.55 3.51
C GLU A 77 12.57 -7.55 2.36
N THR A 78 13.81 -7.98 2.14
CA THR A 78 14.18 -9.01 1.17
C THR A 78 14.21 -10.36 1.87
N LEU A 79 13.74 -11.40 1.16
CA LEU A 79 13.91 -12.79 1.54
C LEU A 79 14.86 -13.41 0.53
N ASP A 80 16.16 -13.35 0.81
CA ASP A 80 17.19 -13.71 -0.15
C ASP A 80 17.03 -15.17 -0.64
N ILE A 81 16.68 -16.08 0.27
CA ILE A 81 16.40 -17.50 -0.04
C ILE A 81 15.19 -17.72 -0.99
N ALA A 82 14.27 -16.76 -1.04
CA ALA A 82 13.13 -16.78 -1.94
C ALA A 82 13.42 -16.09 -3.28
N CYS A 83 14.54 -15.36 -3.39
CA CYS A 83 14.98 -14.76 -4.64
C CYS A 83 15.34 -15.85 -5.66
N ASP A 84 15.04 -15.57 -6.92
CA ASP A 84 15.36 -16.46 -8.06
C ASP A 84 16.54 -15.91 -8.86
N ASP A 85 17.16 -14.82 -8.41
CA ASP A 85 18.29 -14.17 -9.06
C ASP A 85 18.07 -13.92 -10.55
N CYS A 86 16.82 -13.54 -10.90
CA CYS A 86 16.35 -13.47 -12.29
C CYS A 86 17.36 -12.75 -13.20
N PRO A 87 17.57 -13.19 -14.43
CA PRO A 87 18.62 -12.65 -15.27
C PRO A 87 18.46 -11.14 -15.46
N THR A 88 19.55 -10.41 -15.27
CA THR A 88 19.64 -8.98 -15.57
C THR A 88 20.49 -8.82 -16.82
N GLY A 89 19.95 -8.15 -17.83
CA GLY A 89 20.68 -8.00 -19.09
C GLY A 89 20.19 -6.90 -20.00
N GLY A 90 19.13 -6.19 -19.62
CA GLY A 90 18.54 -5.18 -20.50
C GLY A 90 17.98 -5.81 -21.77
N TYR A 91 18.13 -5.13 -22.91
CA TYR A 91 17.58 -5.61 -24.19
C TYR A 91 18.39 -6.76 -24.78
N THR A 92 17.76 -7.93 -24.96
CA THR A 92 18.33 -9.12 -25.57
C THR A 92 17.47 -9.56 -26.74
N VAL A 93 18.09 -10.02 -27.83
CA VAL A 93 17.39 -10.64 -28.96
C VAL A 93 17.06 -12.08 -28.59
N THR A 94 15.83 -12.52 -28.86
CA THR A 94 15.34 -13.87 -28.61
C THR A 94 15.25 -14.66 -29.90
N GLU A 95 14.99 -15.97 -29.78
CA GLU A 95 14.71 -16.88 -30.89
C GLU A 95 13.50 -16.47 -31.76
N ALA A 96 12.72 -15.46 -31.33
CA ALA A 96 11.64 -14.90 -32.15
C ALA A 96 12.15 -14.00 -33.28
N CYS A 97 13.45 -13.70 -33.34
CA CYS A 97 14.04 -12.95 -34.44
C CYS A 97 13.88 -13.74 -35.75
N ARG A 98 13.53 -13.04 -36.84
CA ARG A 98 13.25 -13.67 -38.14
C ARG A 98 14.25 -13.30 -39.24
N GLY A 99 15.35 -12.64 -38.87
CA GLY A 99 16.37 -12.23 -39.85
C GLY A 99 15.85 -11.28 -40.93
N CYS A 100 15.09 -10.25 -40.54
CA CYS A 100 14.42 -9.37 -41.51
C CYS A 100 15.43 -8.49 -42.25
N ILE A 101 15.44 -8.56 -43.59
CA ILE A 101 16.31 -7.73 -44.46
C ILE A 101 16.15 -6.21 -44.21
N ALA A 102 14.99 -5.78 -43.70
CA ALA A 102 14.72 -4.38 -43.43
C ALA A 102 15.55 -3.76 -42.30
N HIS A 103 16.22 -4.57 -41.45
CA HIS A 103 17.13 -4.17 -40.36
C HIS A 103 16.74 -2.91 -39.53
N ARG A 104 15.43 -2.62 -39.37
CA ARG A 104 14.95 -1.42 -38.66
C ARG A 104 15.53 -1.28 -37.25
N CYS A 105 15.82 -2.39 -36.58
CA CYS A 105 16.43 -2.40 -35.26
C CYS A 105 17.85 -1.83 -35.24
N GLU A 106 18.63 -2.04 -36.31
CA GLU A 106 19.95 -1.46 -36.51
C GLU A 106 19.85 0.05 -36.74
N ASP A 107 19.02 0.48 -37.70
CA ASP A 107 18.80 1.89 -38.03
C ASP A 107 18.31 2.71 -36.84
N ALA A 108 17.45 2.12 -36.00
CA ALA A 108 16.92 2.77 -34.82
C ALA A 108 17.95 2.89 -33.67
N CYS A 109 19.11 2.21 -33.75
CA CYS A 109 20.08 2.15 -32.67
C CYS A 109 21.06 3.34 -32.71
N PRO A 110 20.98 4.29 -31.76
CA PRO A 110 21.81 5.50 -31.79
C PRO A 110 23.29 5.26 -31.44
N ARG A 111 23.64 4.05 -31.02
CA ARG A 111 25.01 3.67 -30.59
C ARG A 111 25.63 2.60 -31.49
N GLY A 112 24.95 2.21 -32.58
CA GLY A 112 25.43 1.15 -33.48
C GLY A 112 25.69 -0.16 -32.74
N ALA A 113 24.84 -0.49 -31.76
CA ALA A 113 25.01 -1.65 -30.89
C ALA A 113 24.35 -2.93 -31.45
N ILE A 114 23.73 -2.86 -32.62
CA ILE A 114 23.09 -4.01 -33.27
C ILE A 114 24.01 -4.49 -34.39
N THR A 115 24.25 -5.80 -34.44
CA THR A 115 24.95 -6.47 -35.53
C THR A 115 24.08 -7.62 -36.03
N HIS A 116 24.35 -8.14 -37.22
CA HIS A 116 23.60 -9.24 -37.81
C HIS A 116 24.52 -10.42 -38.11
N ASP A 117 24.03 -11.66 -37.91
CA ASP A 117 24.75 -12.87 -38.31
C ASP A 117 24.49 -13.26 -39.78
N GLU A 118 25.05 -14.40 -40.21
CA GLU A 118 24.92 -14.93 -41.57
C GLU A 118 23.46 -15.24 -41.98
N PHE A 119 22.55 -15.41 -41.01
CA PHE A 119 21.11 -15.61 -41.22
C PHE A 119 20.30 -14.34 -40.96
N HIS A 120 20.96 -13.18 -40.91
CA HIS A 120 20.39 -11.87 -40.60
C HIS A 120 19.81 -11.72 -39.19
N HIS A 121 19.99 -12.67 -38.27
CA HIS A 121 19.50 -12.49 -36.91
C HIS A 121 20.28 -11.38 -36.21
N ALA A 122 19.54 -10.52 -35.51
CA ALA A 122 20.12 -9.41 -34.79
C ALA A 122 20.81 -9.87 -33.50
N HIS A 123 21.96 -9.30 -33.19
CA HIS A 123 22.73 -9.48 -31.97
C HIS A 123 22.99 -8.12 -31.34
N ILE A 124 22.95 -8.03 -30.00
CA ILE A 124 23.14 -6.77 -29.27
C ILE A 124 24.49 -6.78 -28.57
N ASP A 125 25.39 -5.91 -29.01
CA ASP A 125 26.63 -5.62 -28.30
C ASP A 125 26.33 -4.82 -27.02
N LYS A 126 26.44 -5.51 -25.88
CA LYS A 126 26.17 -4.93 -24.56
C LYS A 126 27.15 -3.83 -24.17
N SER A 127 28.35 -3.81 -24.71
CA SER A 127 29.35 -2.77 -24.41
C SER A 127 28.95 -1.41 -24.98
N LYS A 128 28.19 -1.40 -26.08
CA LYS A 128 27.70 -0.18 -26.75
C LYS A 128 26.26 0.16 -26.39
N CYS A 129 25.46 -0.83 -26.00
CA CYS A 129 24.04 -0.68 -25.74
C CYS A 129 23.77 0.15 -24.47
N ILE A 130 23.10 1.30 -24.63
CA ILE A 130 22.66 2.16 -23.53
C ILE A 130 21.25 1.83 -23.02
N ASN A 131 20.69 0.69 -23.40
CA ASN A 131 19.35 0.24 -23.03
C ASN A 131 18.21 1.25 -23.32
N CYS A 132 18.31 2.02 -24.40
CA CYS A 132 17.29 3.01 -24.79
C CYS A 132 15.99 2.40 -25.34
N GLY A 133 16.01 1.13 -25.76
CA GLY A 133 14.82 0.40 -26.21
C GLY A 133 14.28 0.73 -27.59
N LYS A 134 14.90 1.66 -28.33
CA LYS A 134 14.47 2.02 -29.69
C LYS A 134 14.42 0.82 -30.64
N CYS A 135 15.42 -0.06 -30.58
CA CYS A 135 15.46 -1.28 -31.38
C CYS A 135 14.29 -2.24 -31.09
N ALA A 136 13.85 -2.34 -29.83
CA ALA A 136 12.70 -3.15 -29.45
C ALA A 136 11.38 -2.54 -29.93
N ALA A 137 11.24 -1.20 -29.84
CA ALA A 137 10.03 -0.50 -30.26
C ALA A 137 9.74 -0.63 -31.77
N VAL A 138 10.78 -0.74 -32.60
CA VAL A 138 10.65 -0.89 -34.06
C VAL A 138 10.60 -2.34 -34.54
N CYS A 139 10.80 -3.33 -33.65
CA CYS A 139 10.83 -4.74 -34.01
C CYS A 139 9.41 -5.28 -34.21
N PRO A 140 8.99 -5.63 -35.44
CA PRO A 140 7.62 -6.08 -35.69
C PRO A 140 7.31 -7.46 -35.08
N TYR A 141 8.34 -8.26 -34.80
CA TYR A 141 8.21 -9.59 -34.21
C TYR A 141 8.35 -9.60 -32.69
N SER A 142 8.53 -8.43 -32.05
CA SER A 142 8.82 -8.34 -30.60
C SER A 142 9.99 -9.22 -30.15
N ALA A 143 10.95 -9.46 -31.05
CA ALA A 143 12.08 -10.35 -30.82
C ALA A 143 13.16 -9.76 -29.90
N ILE A 144 13.15 -8.44 -29.69
CA ILE A 144 14.09 -7.77 -28.80
C ILE A 144 13.38 -7.46 -27.50
N TYR A 145 13.65 -8.26 -26.46
CA TYR A 145 12.97 -8.18 -25.19
C TYR A 145 13.85 -7.56 -24.10
N ASN A 146 13.26 -6.71 -23.27
CA ASN A 146 13.96 -6.10 -22.13
C ASN A 146 13.89 -7.03 -20.90
N ARG A 147 14.98 -7.75 -20.61
CA ARG A 147 15.11 -8.55 -19.39
C ARG A 147 15.42 -7.65 -18.18
N LYS A 148 14.36 -7.03 -17.65
CA LYS A 148 14.35 -6.34 -16.35
C LYS A 148 13.61 -7.18 -15.32
N ARG A 149 14.11 -7.21 -14.08
CA ARG A 149 13.44 -7.95 -13.01
C ARG A 149 12.08 -7.31 -12.68
N PRO A 150 11.04 -8.11 -12.36
CA PRO A 150 9.74 -7.58 -11.95
C PRO A 150 9.83 -6.57 -10.80
N CYS A 151 10.68 -6.83 -9.80
CA CYS A 151 10.90 -5.91 -8.68
C CYS A 151 11.48 -4.56 -9.10
N GLN A 152 12.50 -4.55 -9.97
CA GLN A 152 13.06 -3.32 -10.55
C GLN A 152 12.05 -2.58 -11.42
N ASN A 153 11.27 -3.30 -12.23
CA ASN A 153 10.21 -2.71 -13.04
C ASN A 153 9.12 -2.07 -12.20
N ALA A 154 8.79 -2.65 -11.04
CA ALA A 154 7.82 -2.12 -10.11
C ALA A 154 8.36 -0.90 -9.33
N CYS A 155 9.65 -0.87 -9.02
CA CYS A 155 10.28 0.22 -8.27
C CYS A 155 10.64 1.42 -9.17
N LYS A 156 9.62 2.23 -9.45
CA LYS A 156 9.72 3.43 -10.32
C LYS A 156 10.68 4.52 -9.81
N ILE A 157 10.92 4.56 -8.51
CA ILE A 157 11.87 5.50 -7.89
C ILE A 157 13.33 5.01 -7.91
N GLY A 158 13.59 3.79 -8.39
CA GLY A 158 14.96 3.26 -8.51
C GLY A 158 15.64 2.91 -7.17
N ALA A 159 14.86 2.48 -6.17
CA ALA A 159 15.38 2.04 -4.87
C ALA A 159 15.81 0.56 -4.85
N ILE A 160 15.67 -0.19 -5.95
CA ILE A 160 16.05 -1.60 -6.03
C ILE A 160 17.32 -1.77 -6.86
N SER A 161 18.31 -2.42 -6.25
CA SER A 161 19.59 -2.81 -6.82
C SER A 161 19.84 -4.31 -6.61
N MET A 162 21.00 -4.82 -7.01
CA MET A 162 21.41 -6.22 -6.77
C MET A 162 22.65 -6.25 -5.90
N ASN A 163 22.73 -7.24 -5.02
CA ASN A 163 23.95 -7.62 -4.32
C ASN A 163 24.93 -8.33 -5.29
N GLU A 164 26.16 -8.53 -4.84
CA GLU A 164 27.21 -9.22 -5.62
C GLU A 164 26.84 -10.68 -5.94
N ASP A 165 26.07 -11.32 -5.06
CA ASP A 165 25.53 -12.67 -5.24
C ASP A 165 24.32 -12.74 -6.18
N GLY A 166 23.85 -11.60 -6.69
CA GLY A 166 22.70 -11.50 -7.58
C GLY A 166 21.34 -11.38 -6.89
N THR A 167 21.28 -11.41 -5.55
CA THR A 167 20.04 -11.23 -4.78
C THR A 167 19.57 -9.77 -4.82
N VAL A 168 18.28 -9.56 -4.53
CA VAL A 168 17.68 -8.22 -4.54
C VAL A 168 18.15 -7.41 -3.33
N LYS A 169 18.52 -6.14 -3.54
CA LYS A 169 18.90 -5.20 -2.47
C LYS A 169 18.03 -3.95 -2.52
N ILE A 170 17.49 -3.56 -1.37
CA ILE A 170 16.72 -2.31 -1.22
C ILE A 170 17.64 -1.19 -0.70
N ASP A 171 17.67 -0.06 -1.40
CA ASP A 171 18.28 1.18 -0.93
C ASP A 171 17.29 1.93 -0.03
N ASN A 172 17.53 1.86 1.28
CA ASN A 172 16.69 2.49 2.30
C ASN A 172 16.67 4.02 2.21
N SER A 173 17.73 4.64 1.66
CA SER A 173 17.76 6.08 1.47
C SER A 173 16.72 6.54 0.46
N LYS A 174 16.43 5.72 -0.56
CA LYS A 174 15.45 6.02 -1.62
C LYS A 174 14.08 5.43 -1.37
N CYS A 175 14.00 4.23 -0.79
CA CYS A 175 12.74 3.49 -0.67
C CYS A 175 11.64 4.29 0.04
N ILE A 176 10.44 4.34 -0.53
CA ILE A 176 9.26 5.04 0.01
C ILE A 176 8.21 4.09 0.60
N SER A 177 8.56 2.81 0.79
CA SER A 177 7.72 1.77 1.40
C SER A 177 6.35 1.52 0.74
N CYS A 178 6.17 1.89 -0.54
CA CYS A 178 4.87 1.79 -1.23
C CYS A 178 4.39 0.36 -1.51
N GLY A 179 5.28 -0.64 -1.42
CA GLY A 179 4.93 -2.06 -1.56
C GLY A 179 4.71 -2.54 -3.00
N ALA A 180 4.87 -1.69 -4.02
CA ALA A 180 4.69 -2.09 -5.42
C ALA A 180 5.57 -3.31 -5.80
N CYS A 181 6.79 -3.37 -5.28
CA CYS A 181 7.70 -4.48 -5.52
C CYS A 181 7.34 -5.76 -4.75
N VAL A 182 6.61 -5.65 -3.64
CA VAL A 182 6.07 -6.80 -2.87
C VAL A 182 4.99 -7.49 -3.71
N TYR A 183 4.03 -6.71 -4.22
CA TYR A 183 2.95 -7.24 -5.05
C TYR A 183 3.44 -7.82 -6.38
N GLN A 184 4.40 -7.16 -7.03
CA GLN A 184 4.87 -7.53 -8.38
C GLN A 184 5.94 -8.64 -8.39
N CYS A 185 6.48 -9.06 -7.24
CA CYS A 185 7.50 -10.12 -7.21
C CYS A 185 6.84 -11.51 -7.34
N PRO A 186 6.99 -12.22 -8.48
CA PRO A 186 6.32 -13.51 -8.66
C PRO A 186 6.90 -14.62 -7.76
N PHE A 187 8.13 -14.43 -7.25
CA PHE A 187 8.78 -15.35 -6.33
C PHE A 187 8.48 -15.03 -4.86
N GLY A 188 7.89 -13.87 -4.58
CA GLY A 188 7.65 -13.39 -3.23
C GLY A 188 8.93 -13.12 -2.43
N ALA A 189 10.02 -12.76 -3.10
CA ALA A 189 11.31 -12.46 -2.47
C ALA A 189 11.34 -11.09 -1.76
N LEU A 190 10.26 -10.33 -1.84
CA LEU A 190 10.07 -9.06 -1.16
C LEU A 190 8.76 -9.14 -0.39
N SER A 191 8.77 -8.74 0.87
CA SER A 191 7.57 -8.74 1.70
C SER A 191 7.64 -7.61 2.73
N ASP A 192 6.47 -7.11 3.12
CA ASP A 192 6.35 -6.17 4.23
C ASP A 192 6.39 -6.90 5.58
N LYS A 193 6.93 -6.20 6.59
CA LYS A 193 6.82 -6.56 8.00
C LYS A 193 5.38 -6.60 8.45
N SER A 194 5.03 -7.54 9.31
CA SER A 194 3.73 -7.61 9.94
C SER A 194 3.78 -7.10 11.37
N PHE A 195 2.66 -6.52 11.82
CA PHE A 195 2.42 -6.16 13.22
C PHE A 195 1.24 -6.96 13.79
N ILE A 196 0.95 -8.13 13.20
CA ILE A 196 -0.18 -8.98 13.58
C ILE A 196 -0.05 -9.49 15.02
N LEU A 197 1.17 -9.81 15.47
CA LEU A 197 1.43 -10.22 16.85
C LEU A 197 1.16 -9.08 17.84
N ASP A 198 1.56 -7.85 17.49
CA ASP A 198 1.33 -6.67 18.32
C ASP A 198 -0.17 -6.39 18.45
N ALA A 199 -0.91 -6.45 17.33
CA ALA A 199 -2.36 -6.29 17.33
C ALA A 199 -3.07 -7.37 18.19
N ILE A 200 -2.69 -8.64 18.04
CA ILE A 200 -3.27 -9.75 18.83
C ILE A 200 -2.94 -9.57 20.32
N LYS A 201 -1.71 -9.18 20.65
CA LYS A 201 -1.30 -8.88 22.01
C LYS A 201 -2.12 -7.74 22.60
N MET A 202 -2.38 -6.68 21.85
CA MET A 202 -3.23 -5.57 22.29
C MET A 202 -4.66 -6.03 22.53
N LEU A 203 -5.25 -6.80 21.61
CA LEU A 203 -6.62 -7.32 21.75
C LEU A 203 -6.79 -8.29 22.93
N LYS A 204 -5.72 -8.97 23.35
CA LYS A 204 -5.75 -9.86 24.53
C LYS A 204 -5.54 -9.14 25.86
N ASN A 205 -4.82 -8.02 25.86
CA ASN A 205 -4.38 -7.36 27.10
C ASN A 205 -5.06 -6.01 27.35
N CYS A 206 -5.79 -5.47 26.38
CA CYS A 206 -6.43 -4.17 26.47
C CYS A 206 -7.90 -4.29 26.05
N ASP A 207 -8.79 -3.73 26.86
CA ASP A 207 -10.23 -3.73 26.55
C ASP A 207 -10.64 -2.58 25.60
N ARG A 208 -9.78 -1.58 25.45
CA ARG A 208 -10.06 -0.31 24.75
C ARG A 208 -9.29 -0.19 23.45
N VAL A 209 -9.37 -1.24 22.62
CA VAL A 209 -8.72 -1.26 21.31
C VAL A 209 -9.72 -0.86 20.23
N TYR A 210 -9.48 0.27 19.59
CA TYR A 210 -10.30 0.82 18.52
C TYR A 210 -9.69 0.49 17.15
N ALA A 211 -10.51 0.01 16.24
CA ALA A 211 -10.11 -0.18 14.84
C ALA A 211 -10.40 1.10 14.04
N VAL A 212 -9.40 1.56 13.30
CA VAL A 212 -9.55 2.65 12.33
C VAL A 212 -9.49 2.04 10.92
N ALA A 213 -10.64 1.89 10.27
CA ALA A 213 -10.73 1.22 8.97
C ALA A 213 -10.59 2.21 7.81
N ALA A 214 -9.68 1.92 6.87
CA ALA A 214 -9.54 2.71 5.65
C ALA A 214 -10.78 2.56 4.74
N PRO A 215 -11.21 3.60 3.99
CA PRO A 215 -12.45 3.55 3.21
C PRO A 215 -12.42 2.50 2.09
N ALA A 216 -11.21 2.11 1.65
CA ALA A 216 -11.04 1.04 0.66
C ALA A 216 -11.61 -0.32 1.11
N ILE A 217 -11.87 -0.53 2.41
CA ILE A 217 -12.33 -1.81 2.98
C ILE A 217 -13.56 -2.39 2.27
N VAL A 218 -14.46 -1.51 1.81
CA VAL A 218 -15.73 -1.89 1.15
C VAL A 218 -15.55 -2.64 -0.17
N SER A 219 -14.36 -2.53 -0.77
CA SER A 219 -14.06 -3.17 -2.05
C SER A 219 -13.33 -4.51 -1.92
N GLN A 220 -12.72 -4.79 -0.77
CA GLN A 220 -11.67 -5.81 -0.64
C GLN A 220 -12.22 -7.18 -0.28
N PHE A 221 -13.14 -7.26 0.68
CA PHE A 221 -13.73 -8.52 1.14
C PHE A 221 -14.86 -8.95 0.21
N THR A 222 -14.53 -9.34 -1.02
CA THR A 222 -15.53 -9.58 -2.09
C THR A 222 -16.56 -10.68 -1.80
N TYR A 223 -16.33 -11.48 -0.77
CA TYR A 223 -17.20 -12.58 -0.35
C TYR A 223 -18.18 -12.17 0.77
N ALA A 224 -18.05 -10.96 1.33
CA ALA A 224 -18.89 -10.44 2.41
C ALA A 224 -19.33 -9.00 2.11
N LYS A 225 -20.39 -8.55 2.76
CA LYS A 225 -20.83 -7.15 2.69
C LYS A 225 -20.01 -6.28 3.67
N PRO A 226 -19.83 -4.97 3.41
CA PRO A 226 -19.05 -4.10 4.28
C PRO A 226 -19.47 -4.15 5.75
N GLY A 227 -20.78 -4.09 6.03
CA GLY A 227 -21.28 -4.12 7.41
C GLY A 227 -20.97 -5.42 8.15
N GLN A 228 -20.88 -6.55 7.43
CA GLN A 228 -20.49 -7.84 8.01
C GLN A 228 -19.01 -7.86 8.38
N VAL A 229 -18.16 -7.22 7.57
CA VAL A 229 -16.73 -7.07 7.89
C VAL A 229 -16.56 -6.23 9.15
N ILE A 230 -17.34 -5.17 9.32
CA ILE A 230 -17.31 -4.35 10.54
C ILE A 230 -17.73 -5.19 11.77
N THR A 231 -18.81 -5.97 11.64
CA THR A 231 -19.23 -6.91 12.70
C THR A 231 -18.13 -7.92 13.03
N ALA A 232 -17.43 -8.46 12.02
CA ALA A 232 -16.32 -9.38 12.22
C ALA A 232 -15.12 -8.73 12.94
N ILE A 233 -14.82 -7.45 12.63
CA ILE A 233 -13.80 -6.70 13.37
C ILE A 233 -14.19 -6.60 14.85
N LYS A 234 -15.44 -6.26 15.16
CA LYS A 234 -15.92 -6.24 16.56
C LYS A 234 -15.83 -7.63 17.21
N ALA A 235 -16.22 -8.69 16.50
CA ALA A 235 -16.13 -10.07 16.96
C ALA A 235 -14.69 -10.56 17.22
N LEU A 236 -13.67 -9.96 16.57
CA LEU A 236 -12.26 -10.24 16.89
C LEU A 236 -11.84 -9.73 18.27
N GLY A 237 -12.58 -8.78 18.86
CA GLY A 237 -12.29 -8.18 20.16
C GLY A 237 -12.06 -6.66 20.14
N PHE A 238 -12.24 -5.99 19.00
CA PHE A 238 -12.17 -4.54 18.94
C PHE A 238 -13.39 -3.91 19.63
N CYS A 239 -13.14 -2.90 20.47
CA CYS A 239 -14.17 -2.19 21.21
C CYS A 239 -15.13 -1.44 20.28
N ASP A 240 -14.56 -0.75 19.28
CA ASP A 240 -15.35 -0.13 18.23
C ASP A 240 -14.55 0.03 16.93
N VAL A 241 -15.26 0.35 15.86
CA VAL A 241 -14.69 0.58 14.53
C VAL A 241 -15.09 1.96 14.05
N LEU A 242 -14.09 2.77 13.72
CA LEU A 242 -14.28 4.10 13.15
C LEU A 242 -13.71 4.14 11.73
N GLU A 243 -14.45 4.74 10.80
CA GLU A 243 -13.96 4.96 9.45
C GLU A 243 -12.89 6.06 9.41
N ALA A 244 -11.75 5.80 8.77
CA ALA A 244 -10.73 6.81 8.49
C ALA A 244 -11.24 7.91 7.54
N ALA A 245 -12.37 7.68 6.86
CA ALA A 245 -13.07 8.67 6.04
C ALA A 245 -13.44 9.92 6.86
N LEU A 246 -13.76 9.80 8.14
CA LEU A 246 -13.99 10.96 9.00
C LEU A 246 -12.71 11.79 9.19
N GLY A 247 -11.58 11.10 9.40
CA GLY A 247 -10.28 11.76 9.40
C GLY A 247 -9.95 12.41 8.06
N ALA A 248 -10.47 11.87 6.96
CA ALA A 248 -10.31 12.45 5.62
C ALA A 248 -11.13 13.73 5.44
N ASP A 249 -12.37 13.76 5.93
CA ASP A 249 -13.19 14.99 5.99
C ASP A 249 -12.47 16.10 6.80
N MET A 250 -11.93 15.76 7.97
CA MET A 250 -11.16 16.69 8.82
C MET A 250 -9.91 17.23 8.11
N VAL A 251 -9.18 16.35 7.41
CA VAL A 251 -7.97 16.75 6.67
C VAL A 251 -8.34 17.60 5.46
N ALA A 252 -9.36 17.23 4.68
CA ALA A 252 -9.82 18.01 3.53
C ALA A 252 -10.18 19.45 3.94
N TYR A 253 -10.90 19.59 5.05
CA TYR A 253 -11.34 20.89 5.55
C TYR A 253 -10.15 21.81 5.88
N ASN A 254 -9.19 21.31 6.65
CA ASN A 254 -8.00 22.08 7.05
C ASN A 254 -7.02 22.29 5.89
N GLU A 255 -6.84 21.29 5.02
CA GLU A 255 -5.91 21.35 3.89
C GLU A 255 -6.42 22.31 2.80
N ALA A 256 -7.75 22.44 2.64
CA ALA A 256 -8.37 23.44 1.78
C ALA A 256 -8.09 24.87 2.27
N ALA A 257 -8.22 25.13 3.58
CA ALA A 257 -7.89 26.43 4.16
C ALA A 257 -6.39 26.75 4.00
N GLU A 258 -5.52 25.79 4.33
CA GLU A 258 -4.08 25.94 4.16
C GLU A 258 -3.70 26.21 2.69
N LEU A 259 -4.34 25.52 1.74
CA LEU A 259 -4.11 25.75 0.32
C LEU A 259 -4.49 27.17 -0.11
N ALA A 260 -5.63 27.68 0.36
CA ALA A 260 -6.07 29.04 0.04
C ALA A 260 -5.11 30.11 0.60
N GLU A 261 -4.57 29.89 1.81
CA GLU A 261 -3.59 30.79 2.42
C GLU A 261 -2.24 30.79 1.68
N ARG A 262 -1.78 29.61 1.25
CA ARG A 262 -0.43 29.42 0.70
C ARG A 262 -0.37 29.57 -0.81
N GLY A 263 -1.50 29.44 -1.51
CA GLY A 263 -1.61 29.52 -2.96
C GLY A 263 -1.02 28.33 -3.74
N PHE A 264 -0.13 27.52 -3.15
CA PHE A 264 0.33 26.26 -3.72
C PHE A 264 0.60 25.21 -2.62
N LEU A 265 0.04 24.01 -2.78
CA LEU A 265 0.16 22.93 -1.80
C LEU A 265 0.25 21.55 -2.47
N THR A 266 0.97 20.63 -1.82
CA THR A 266 1.01 19.21 -2.15
C THR A 266 0.38 18.41 -1.02
N SER A 267 -0.38 17.39 -1.36
CA SER A 267 -1.14 16.60 -0.39
C SER A 267 -0.24 15.86 0.62
N SER A 268 -0.66 15.75 1.88
CA SER A 268 0.08 15.02 2.94
C SER A 268 -0.44 13.61 3.25
N CYS A 269 -1.56 13.19 2.67
CA CYS A 269 -2.27 11.97 3.11
C CYS A 269 -1.59 10.65 2.72
N CYS A 270 -0.87 10.61 1.60
CA CYS A 270 -0.15 9.43 1.10
C CYS A 270 1.31 9.43 1.62
N PRO A 271 1.66 8.58 2.60
CA PRO A 271 3.00 8.60 3.20
C PRO A 271 4.12 8.26 2.21
N ALA A 272 3.84 7.44 1.21
CA ALA A 272 4.79 7.14 0.15
C ALA A 272 5.07 8.37 -0.74
N PHE A 273 4.06 9.20 -1.02
CA PHE A 273 4.23 10.44 -1.78
C PHE A 273 4.97 11.51 -0.95
N VAL A 274 4.60 11.70 0.32
CA VAL A 274 5.31 12.60 1.24
C VAL A 274 6.77 12.20 1.39
N SER A 275 7.06 10.90 1.58
CA SER A 275 8.43 10.40 1.64
C SER A 275 9.17 10.59 0.31
N TYR A 276 8.47 10.55 -0.82
CA TYR A 276 9.07 10.77 -2.13
C TYR A 276 9.52 12.23 -2.31
N ILE A 277 8.67 13.19 -1.93
CA ILE A 277 9.01 14.63 -1.94
C ILE A 277 10.25 14.87 -1.07
N ARG A 278 10.20 14.45 0.21
CA ARG A 278 11.30 14.66 1.17
C ARG A 278 12.66 14.11 0.66
N LYS A 279 12.64 12.99 -0.07
CA LYS A 279 13.86 12.32 -0.55
C LYS A 279 14.34 12.81 -1.91
N SER A 280 13.43 13.13 -2.83
CA SER A 280 13.74 13.36 -4.25
C SER A 280 13.52 14.80 -4.70
N PHE A 281 12.72 15.58 -3.97
CA PHE A 281 12.43 16.98 -4.24
C PHE A 281 12.45 17.81 -2.92
N PRO A 282 13.59 17.88 -2.20
CA PRO A 282 13.68 18.61 -0.95
C PRO A 282 13.25 20.08 -1.07
N GLU A 283 13.41 20.69 -2.24
CA GLU A 283 12.98 22.05 -2.56
C GLU A 283 11.46 22.26 -2.49
N LEU A 284 10.66 21.20 -2.60
CA LEU A 284 9.20 21.23 -2.47
C LEU A 284 8.71 20.77 -1.09
N GLN A 285 9.62 20.47 -0.16
CA GLN A 285 9.26 19.94 1.16
C GLN A 285 8.38 20.90 1.94
N GLU A 286 8.65 22.20 1.85
CA GLU A 286 7.83 23.22 2.51
C GLU A 286 6.40 23.21 1.96
N ASN A 287 6.20 22.90 0.68
CA ASN A 287 4.88 22.84 0.05
C ASN A 287 4.06 21.60 0.41
N ILE A 288 4.54 20.72 1.29
CA ILE A 288 3.73 19.64 1.82
C ILE A 288 2.75 20.24 2.84
N SER A 289 1.48 19.85 2.76
CA SER A 289 0.47 20.17 3.77
C SER A 289 0.94 19.79 5.17
N HIS A 290 0.73 20.68 6.14
CA HIS A 290 1.12 20.43 7.54
C HIS A 290 0.16 19.49 8.26
N ASN A 291 -0.98 19.20 7.63
CA ASN A 291 -1.99 18.32 8.18
C ASN A 291 -1.48 16.88 8.27
N MET A 292 -1.81 16.20 9.37
CA MET A 292 -1.56 14.77 9.50
C MET A 292 -2.43 13.97 8.53
N SER A 293 -2.04 12.73 8.24
CA SER A 293 -2.88 11.87 7.41
C SER A 293 -4.20 11.50 8.10
N PRO A 294 -5.24 11.11 7.34
CA PRO A 294 -6.54 10.72 7.90
C PRO A 294 -6.46 9.68 9.04
N MET A 295 -5.55 8.71 8.90
CA MET A 295 -5.25 7.69 9.94
C MET A 295 -4.80 8.34 11.25
N ALA A 296 -3.82 9.23 11.18
CA ALA A 296 -3.23 9.86 12.35
C ALA A 296 -4.19 10.90 12.96
N THR A 297 -4.94 11.62 12.13
CA THR A 297 -5.93 12.62 12.56
C THR A 297 -7.04 11.98 13.40
N ILE A 298 -7.64 10.89 12.93
CA ILE A 298 -8.69 10.21 13.69
C ILE A 298 -8.13 9.50 14.93
N ALA A 299 -6.95 8.89 14.84
CA ALA A 299 -6.30 8.25 16.00
C ALA A 299 -5.96 9.27 17.10
N LYS A 300 -5.47 10.46 16.73
CA LYS A 300 -5.26 11.57 17.66
C LYS A 300 -6.55 11.96 18.35
N ARG A 301 -7.65 12.13 17.60
CA ARG A 301 -8.96 12.48 18.15
C ARG A 301 -9.45 11.43 19.15
N ILE A 302 -9.34 10.14 18.81
CA ILE A 302 -9.71 9.04 19.72
C ILE A 302 -8.95 9.18 21.04
N LYS A 303 -7.62 9.32 21.00
CA LYS A 303 -6.80 9.42 22.21
C LYS A 303 -7.02 10.69 23.03
N GLU A 304 -7.44 11.79 22.41
CA GLU A 304 -7.80 13.02 23.12
C GLU A 304 -9.08 12.89 23.93
N LYS A 305 -10.00 11.99 23.54
CA LYS A 305 -11.26 11.72 24.25
C LYS A 305 -11.16 10.51 25.17
N ASP A 306 -10.34 9.54 24.77
CA ASP A 306 -10.05 8.31 25.47
C ASP A 306 -8.51 8.15 25.59
N PRO A 307 -7.87 8.66 26.66
CA PRO A 307 -6.41 8.59 26.82
C PRO A 307 -5.84 7.17 26.94
N GLU A 308 -6.65 6.20 27.40
CA GLU A 308 -6.26 4.80 27.53
C GLU A 308 -6.51 4.00 26.24
N ALA A 309 -7.11 4.62 25.21
CA ALA A 309 -7.39 3.99 23.94
C ALA A 309 -6.11 3.52 23.28
N LYS A 310 -6.20 2.31 22.74
CA LYS A 310 -5.26 1.77 21.77
C LYS A 310 -5.89 1.85 20.39
N THR A 311 -5.16 2.33 19.41
CA THR A 311 -5.67 2.46 18.03
C THR A 311 -4.91 1.55 17.08
N VAL A 312 -5.67 0.78 16.29
CA VAL A 312 -5.13 -0.08 15.24
C VAL A 312 -5.72 0.37 13.91
N PHE A 313 -4.88 0.88 13.02
CA PHE A 313 -5.30 1.19 11.67
C PHE A 313 -5.33 -0.07 10.82
N ILE A 314 -6.38 -0.24 10.02
CA ILE A 314 -6.56 -1.36 9.10
C ILE A 314 -6.76 -0.79 7.70
N GLY A 315 -5.82 -1.05 6.79
CA GLY A 315 -5.88 -0.43 5.47
C GLY A 315 -5.07 -1.09 4.36
N PRO A 316 -5.04 -0.49 3.17
CA PRO A 316 -4.46 -1.11 1.97
C PRO A 316 -2.97 -0.82 1.77
N CYS A 317 -2.29 -0.18 2.72
CA CYS A 317 -1.01 0.47 2.44
C CYS A 317 0.11 -0.03 3.36
N THR A 318 1.18 -0.55 2.76
CA THR A 318 2.42 -0.88 3.49
C THR A 318 3.16 0.37 3.95
N ALA A 319 3.06 1.50 3.25
CA ALA A 319 3.72 2.74 3.66
C ALA A 319 3.11 3.34 4.94
N LYS A 320 1.85 3.03 5.27
CA LYS A 320 1.24 3.40 6.56
C LYS A 320 1.94 2.72 7.74
N LYS A 321 2.51 1.52 7.54
CA LYS A 321 3.39 0.87 8.52
C LYS A 321 4.69 1.67 8.77
N GLY A 322 5.17 2.40 7.77
CA GLY A 322 6.33 3.29 7.95
C GLY A 322 5.91 4.59 8.63
N GLU A 323 4.73 5.09 8.30
CA GLU A 323 4.18 6.32 8.89
C GLU A 323 3.96 6.20 10.40
N PHE A 324 3.38 5.11 10.91
CA PHE A 324 3.15 5.00 12.36
C PHE A 324 4.44 4.85 13.18
N GLN A 325 5.56 4.51 12.55
CA GLN A 325 6.88 4.45 13.20
C GLN A 325 7.49 5.85 13.37
N LEU A 326 6.96 6.88 12.71
CA LEU A 326 7.42 8.26 12.87
C LEU A 326 7.04 8.76 14.28
N PRO A 327 7.93 9.47 15.01
CA PRO A 327 7.67 9.94 16.37
C PRO A 327 6.38 10.76 16.51
N GLU A 328 6.06 11.58 15.51
CA GLU A 328 4.87 12.42 15.49
C GLU A 328 3.56 11.64 15.33
N VAL A 329 3.60 10.41 14.79
CA VAL A 329 2.43 9.54 14.58
C VAL A 329 2.37 8.42 15.61
N HIS A 330 3.51 7.87 16.04
CA HIS A 330 3.59 6.74 16.97
C HIS A 330 2.89 7.01 18.31
N LYS A 331 2.85 8.27 18.75
CA LYS A 331 2.09 8.68 19.95
C LYS A 331 0.58 8.43 19.82
N TYR A 332 0.03 8.49 18.60
CA TYR A 332 -1.40 8.37 18.34
C TYR A 332 -1.80 7.01 17.78
N VAL A 333 -0.98 6.40 16.92
CA VAL A 333 -1.27 5.12 16.27
C VAL A 333 -0.40 4.02 16.88
N ASP A 334 -1.04 3.04 17.52
CA ASP A 334 -0.32 1.97 18.22
C ASP A 334 0.04 0.80 17.30
N CYS A 335 -0.75 0.52 16.26
CA CYS A 335 -0.48 -0.57 15.31
C CYS A 335 -1.10 -0.32 13.92
N VAL A 336 -0.51 -0.91 12.88
CA VAL A 336 -1.01 -0.86 11.50
C VAL A 336 -1.09 -2.26 10.90
N LEU A 337 -2.27 -2.64 10.42
CA LEU A 337 -2.56 -3.88 9.72
C LEU A 337 -2.99 -3.62 8.27
N THR A 338 -2.60 -4.53 7.39
CA THR A 338 -3.12 -4.62 6.02
C THR A 338 -4.44 -5.39 5.97
N PHE A 339 -5.17 -5.29 4.86
CA PHE A 339 -6.36 -6.12 4.67
C PHE A 339 -6.03 -7.62 4.56
N GLU A 340 -4.85 -7.97 4.04
CA GLU A 340 -4.36 -9.35 4.04
C GLU A 340 -4.15 -9.89 5.47
N GLU A 341 -3.63 -9.06 6.38
CA GLU A 341 -3.46 -9.40 7.80
C GLU A 341 -4.82 -9.52 8.51
N LEU A 342 -5.76 -8.61 8.25
CA LEU A 342 -7.10 -8.70 8.81
C LEU A 342 -7.81 -10.00 8.38
N GLN A 343 -7.71 -10.37 7.10
CA GLN A 343 -8.25 -11.64 6.61
C GLN A 343 -7.65 -12.86 7.33
N ALA A 344 -6.33 -12.83 7.57
CA ALA A 344 -5.65 -13.88 8.31
C ALA A 344 -6.15 -13.96 9.77
N MET A 345 -6.41 -12.82 10.42
CA MET A 345 -6.98 -12.78 11.77
C MET A 345 -8.38 -13.38 11.82
N PHE A 346 -9.27 -13.04 10.88
CA PHE A 346 -10.61 -13.64 10.81
C PHE A 346 -10.55 -15.16 10.69
N ASP A 347 -9.77 -15.66 9.73
CA ASP A 347 -9.69 -17.09 9.45
C ASP A 347 -8.87 -17.86 10.51
N SER A 348 -8.05 -17.18 11.32
CA SER A 348 -7.34 -17.77 12.47
C SER A 348 -8.26 -18.06 13.66
N ARG A 349 -9.39 -17.34 13.76
CA ARG A 349 -10.45 -17.56 14.74
C ARG A 349 -11.70 -18.23 14.16
N GLU A 350 -11.57 -18.76 12.94
CA GLU A 350 -12.64 -19.49 12.23
C GLU A 350 -13.95 -18.69 12.10
N LEU A 351 -13.86 -17.36 11.96
CA LEU A 351 -15.02 -16.49 11.83
C LEU A 351 -15.68 -16.62 10.45
N ASP A 352 -16.96 -17.00 10.43
CA ASP A 352 -17.79 -16.96 9.22
C ASP A 352 -18.33 -15.53 8.99
N VAL A 353 -17.49 -14.67 8.41
CA VAL A 353 -17.84 -13.26 8.14
C VAL A 353 -19.07 -13.13 7.23
N ALA A 354 -19.26 -14.03 6.25
CA ALA A 354 -20.37 -13.91 5.30
C ALA A 354 -21.73 -14.23 5.94
N GLY A 355 -21.75 -14.99 7.03
CA GLY A 355 -22.94 -15.32 7.81
C GLY A 355 -23.31 -14.29 8.89
N MET A 356 -22.47 -13.26 9.12
CA MET A 356 -22.71 -12.28 10.19
C MET A 356 -23.78 -11.25 9.82
N GLU A 357 -24.40 -10.66 10.84
CA GLU A 357 -25.28 -9.49 10.70
C GLU A 357 -24.49 -8.25 10.28
N GLU A 358 -25.16 -7.32 9.61
CA GLU A 358 -24.55 -6.08 9.13
C GLU A 358 -24.57 -5.00 10.23
N THR A 359 -23.39 -4.56 10.67
CA THR A 359 -23.29 -3.32 11.45
C THR A 359 -23.22 -2.15 10.48
N VAL A 360 -24.11 -1.16 10.66
CA VAL A 360 -24.05 0.08 9.89
C VAL A 360 -22.88 0.93 10.40
N LEU A 361 -21.95 1.24 9.50
CA LEU A 361 -20.89 2.22 9.75
C LEU A 361 -21.19 3.45 8.90
N ASN A 362 -21.62 4.53 9.53
CA ASN A 362 -21.95 5.76 8.82
C ASN A 362 -21.56 6.99 9.65
N ASN A 363 -20.26 7.24 9.68
CA ASN A 363 -19.66 8.30 10.49
C ASN A 363 -18.84 9.30 9.66
N ALA A 364 -18.99 9.28 8.32
CA ALA A 364 -18.23 10.11 7.39
C ALA A 364 -19.06 10.49 6.16
N SER A 365 -18.60 11.51 5.43
CA SER A 365 -19.27 12.02 4.25
C SER A 365 -18.93 11.18 3.02
N GLY A 366 -19.68 11.40 1.94
CA GLY A 366 -19.31 10.85 0.64
C GLY A 366 -17.91 11.31 0.17
N TYR A 367 -17.50 12.53 0.50
CA TYR A 367 -16.19 13.09 0.14
C TYR A 367 -15.04 12.42 0.90
N GLY A 368 -15.19 12.19 2.20
CA GLY A 368 -14.21 11.45 2.99
C GLY A 368 -14.02 10.01 2.52
N ARG A 369 -15.07 9.37 2.01
CA ARG A 369 -15.01 7.98 1.48
C ARG A 369 -14.24 7.88 0.16
N ILE A 370 -14.38 8.85 -0.74
CA ILE A 370 -13.70 8.82 -2.06
C ILE A 370 -12.19 9.08 -2.00
N PHE A 371 -11.64 9.51 -0.86
CA PHE A 371 -10.18 9.59 -0.63
C PHE A 371 -9.44 8.28 -0.94
N ALA A 372 -10.15 7.14 -0.94
CA ALA A 372 -9.57 5.86 -1.25
C ALA A 372 -9.08 5.73 -2.71
N HIS A 373 -9.51 6.59 -3.65
CA HIS A 373 -9.01 6.59 -5.02
C HIS A 373 -8.44 7.95 -5.44
N CYS A 374 -7.64 7.94 -6.51
CA CYS A 374 -7.09 9.16 -7.09
C CYS A 374 -8.20 10.13 -7.52
N GLY A 375 -8.05 11.41 -7.20
CA GLY A 375 -9.06 12.46 -7.46
C GLY A 375 -10.00 12.70 -6.27
N GLY A 376 -10.05 11.79 -5.30
CA GLY A 376 -10.95 11.89 -4.16
C GLY A 376 -10.59 13.04 -3.23
N LEU A 377 -9.29 13.25 -2.97
CA LEU A 377 -8.84 14.37 -2.13
C LEU A 377 -9.07 15.71 -2.84
N ALA A 378 -8.75 15.82 -4.14
CA ALA A 378 -9.01 17.04 -4.89
C ALA A 378 -10.50 17.42 -4.89
N ALA A 379 -11.40 16.44 -5.05
CA ALA A 379 -12.84 16.66 -4.98
C ALA A 379 -13.29 17.10 -3.59
N ALA A 380 -12.76 16.50 -2.53
CA ALA A 380 -13.06 16.89 -1.16
C ALA A 380 -12.52 18.28 -0.80
N ALA A 381 -11.32 18.63 -1.26
CA ALA A 381 -10.76 19.97 -1.08
C ALA A 381 -11.60 21.04 -1.80
N ALA A 382 -12.10 20.73 -2.99
CA ALA A 382 -13.00 21.63 -3.72
C ALA A 382 -14.30 21.89 -2.95
N GLU A 383 -14.93 20.84 -2.41
CA GLU A 383 -16.14 21.01 -1.60
C GLU A 383 -15.83 21.73 -0.28
N ALA A 384 -14.70 21.43 0.36
CA ALA A 384 -14.28 22.10 1.60
C ALA A 384 -14.07 23.62 1.42
N LEU A 385 -13.48 24.07 0.31
CA LEU A 385 -13.35 25.50 0.00
C LEU A 385 -14.73 26.17 -0.12
N LYS A 386 -15.66 25.50 -0.81
CA LYS A 386 -17.03 25.98 -1.02
C LYS A 386 -17.82 26.03 0.28
N GLU A 387 -17.74 25.00 1.11
CA GLU A 387 -18.42 24.95 2.42
C GLU A 387 -17.89 26.01 3.39
N GLN A 388 -16.59 26.35 3.29
CA GLN A 388 -15.97 27.42 4.07
C GLN A 388 -16.23 28.83 3.54
N GLY A 389 -16.80 28.97 2.33
CA GLY A 389 -17.00 30.26 1.68
C GLY A 389 -15.69 30.97 1.31
N ILE A 390 -14.62 30.21 1.08
CA ILE A 390 -13.31 30.75 0.70
C ILE A 390 -13.28 30.96 -0.81
N ASP A 391 -13.12 32.21 -1.23
CA ASP A 391 -12.97 32.56 -2.65
C ASP A 391 -11.54 32.26 -3.13
N PHE A 392 -11.34 31.04 -3.63
CA PHE A 392 -10.07 30.55 -4.14
C PHE A 392 -10.29 29.70 -5.40
N GLU A 393 -9.62 30.06 -6.51
CA GLU A 393 -9.70 29.29 -7.75
C GLU A 393 -8.83 28.02 -7.64
N LEU A 394 -9.43 26.88 -7.30
CA LEU A 394 -8.74 25.60 -7.24
C LEU A 394 -8.40 25.06 -8.64
N LYS A 395 -7.11 24.79 -8.88
CA LYS A 395 -6.56 24.13 -10.08
C LYS A 395 -5.83 22.85 -9.64
N PRO A 396 -6.56 21.75 -9.40
CA PRO A 396 -5.97 20.54 -8.84
C PRO A 396 -5.37 19.67 -9.94
N LEU A 397 -4.23 19.06 -9.65
CA LEU A 397 -3.63 17.98 -10.42
C LEU A 397 -3.59 16.71 -9.57
N SER A 398 -4.47 15.76 -9.89
CA SER A 398 -4.48 14.44 -9.26
C SER A 398 -3.54 13.49 -10.01
N CYS A 399 -2.50 13.03 -9.33
CA CYS A 399 -1.46 12.17 -9.89
C CYS A 399 -1.73 10.70 -9.54
N ASN A 400 -1.98 9.89 -10.57
CA ASN A 400 -2.35 8.50 -10.45
C ASN A 400 -1.13 7.57 -10.54
N GLY A 401 -0.43 7.40 -9.43
CA GLY A 401 0.80 6.60 -9.36
C GLY A 401 2.06 7.48 -9.34
N ILE A 402 3.16 6.88 -8.89
CA ILE A 402 4.39 7.63 -8.60
C ILE A 402 5.08 8.24 -9.83
N GLU A 403 4.86 7.69 -11.03
CA GLU A 403 5.41 8.27 -12.28
C GLU A 403 4.73 9.60 -12.63
N GLU A 404 3.40 9.68 -12.50
CA GLU A 404 2.67 10.95 -12.67
C GLU A 404 3.07 11.95 -11.59
N CYS A 405 3.20 11.49 -10.34
CA CYS A 405 3.70 12.31 -9.23
C CYS A 405 5.08 12.90 -9.56
N LYS A 406 6.00 12.08 -10.08
CA LYS A 406 7.34 12.52 -10.50
C LYS A 406 7.27 13.60 -11.58
N LEU A 407 6.46 13.41 -12.61
CA LEU A 407 6.29 14.41 -13.67
C LEU A 407 5.73 15.72 -13.14
N ALA A 408 4.73 15.66 -12.25
CA ALA A 408 4.13 16.83 -11.61
C ALA A 408 5.15 17.58 -10.73
N LEU A 409 5.84 16.89 -9.84
CA LEU A 409 6.85 17.47 -8.95
C LEU A 409 8.04 18.05 -9.75
N MET A 410 8.49 17.40 -10.82
CA MET A 410 9.53 17.95 -11.71
C MET A 410 9.10 19.25 -12.40
N LYS A 411 7.81 19.41 -12.73
CA LYS A 411 7.27 20.66 -13.27
C LYS A 411 7.14 21.73 -12.17
N ALA A 412 6.65 21.34 -11.00
CA ALA A 412 6.47 22.22 -9.85
C ALA A 412 7.80 22.82 -9.37
N ALA A 413 8.83 21.98 -9.20
CA ALA A 413 10.18 22.40 -8.80
C ALA A 413 10.83 23.40 -9.77
N ARG A 414 10.37 23.45 -11.04
CA ARG A 414 10.84 24.40 -12.05
C ARG A 414 9.92 25.61 -12.23
N GLY A 415 8.86 25.74 -11.43
CA GLY A 415 7.84 26.78 -11.57
C GLY A 415 7.06 26.70 -12.89
N LYS A 416 6.96 25.51 -13.50
CA LYS A 416 6.30 25.27 -14.80
C LYS A 416 4.99 24.48 -14.69
N LEU A 417 4.51 24.25 -13.47
CA LEU A 417 3.28 23.52 -13.24
C LEU A 417 2.09 24.48 -13.27
N ASP A 418 1.13 24.22 -14.16
CA ASP A 418 -0.14 24.94 -14.24
C ASP A 418 -1.19 24.28 -13.33
N ALA A 419 -0.90 24.23 -12.03
CA ALA A 419 -1.77 23.72 -10.97
C ALA A 419 -1.34 24.33 -9.64
N ASN A 420 -2.30 24.59 -8.75
CA ASN A 420 -2.05 25.08 -7.40
C ASN A 420 -2.17 23.99 -6.32
N PHE A 421 -2.72 22.83 -6.66
CA PHE A 421 -2.82 21.71 -5.73
C PHE A 421 -2.36 20.42 -6.39
N VAL A 422 -1.41 19.71 -5.78
CA VAL A 422 -0.94 18.41 -6.25
C VAL A 422 -1.41 17.32 -5.29
N GLU A 423 -2.42 16.57 -5.70
CA GLU A 423 -2.84 15.34 -5.02
C GLU A 423 -1.95 14.19 -5.51
N GLY A 424 -1.08 13.69 -4.64
CA GLY A 424 -0.14 12.63 -4.97
C GLY A 424 -0.52 11.28 -4.39
N MET A 425 -0.86 10.32 -5.27
CA MET A 425 -1.09 8.93 -4.89
C MET A 425 0.03 8.05 -5.46
N ALA A 426 0.82 7.38 -4.61
CA ALA A 426 1.93 6.55 -5.09
C ALA A 426 1.48 5.29 -5.85
N CYS A 427 0.27 4.77 -5.55
CA CYS A 427 -0.29 3.58 -6.17
C CYS A 427 -1.24 3.96 -7.32
N VAL A 428 -1.21 3.19 -8.41
CA VAL A 428 -2.13 3.37 -9.54
C VAL A 428 -3.53 2.93 -9.13
N GLY A 429 -4.51 3.81 -9.31
CA GLY A 429 -5.88 3.72 -8.82
C GLY A 429 -6.08 4.38 -7.44
N GLY A 430 -5.00 4.77 -6.75
CA GLY A 430 -5.05 5.23 -5.35
C GLY A 430 -5.02 4.08 -4.35
N CYS A 431 -5.47 4.35 -3.11
CA CYS A 431 -5.43 3.40 -2.01
C CYS A 431 -6.26 2.13 -2.25
N VAL A 432 -7.31 2.17 -3.08
CA VAL A 432 -8.11 0.99 -3.47
C VAL A 432 -7.31 -0.13 -4.15
N ASN A 433 -6.12 0.19 -4.67
CA ASN A 433 -5.18 -0.76 -5.28
C ASN A 433 -3.79 -0.65 -4.61
N GLY A 434 -3.74 -0.31 -3.32
CA GLY A 434 -2.50 -0.31 -2.54
C GLY A 434 -1.96 -1.71 -2.33
N ALA A 435 -0.65 -1.85 -2.10
CA ALA A 435 0.03 -3.15 -2.03
C ALA A 435 -0.46 -4.09 -0.90
N GLY A 436 -1.17 -3.57 0.10
CA GLY A 436 -1.80 -4.35 1.18
C GLY A 436 -3.28 -4.71 0.91
N CYS A 437 -3.77 -4.48 -0.31
CA CYS A 437 -5.08 -4.93 -0.77
C CYS A 437 -5.10 -6.44 -1.00
N MET A 438 -6.28 -7.05 -0.85
CA MET A 438 -6.49 -8.44 -1.22
C MET A 438 -6.71 -8.61 -2.71
N THR A 439 -7.33 -7.60 -3.35
CA THR A 439 -7.60 -7.58 -4.79
C THR A 439 -7.27 -6.24 -5.42
N HIS A 440 -6.72 -6.26 -6.63
CA HIS A 440 -6.33 -5.06 -7.38
C HIS A 440 -7.09 -5.01 -8.70
N ASN A 441 -8.32 -4.48 -8.66
CA ASN A 441 -9.20 -4.43 -9.82
C ASN A 441 -9.82 -3.04 -9.99
N GLU A 442 -10.17 -2.69 -11.23
CA GLU A 442 -10.79 -1.39 -11.53
C GLU A 442 -12.18 -1.23 -10.90
N ARG A 443 -12.88 -2.35 -10.62
CA ARG A 443 -14.18 -2.34 -9.94
C ARG A 443 -14.09 -1.88 -8.49
N ASN A 444 -12.90 -1.89 -7.88
CA ASN A 444 -12.72 -1.42 -6.52
C ASN A 444 -13.11 0.06 -6.38
N ARG A 445 -12.77 0.88 -7.38
CA ARG A 445 -13.19 2.29 -7.44
C ARG A 445 -14.72 2.41 -7.48
N VAL A 446 -15.37 1.67 -8.38
CA VAL A 446 -16.83 1.69 -8.54
C VAL A 446 -17.55 1.34 -7.23
N LYS A 447 -17.01 0.38 -6.46
CA LYS A 447 -17.56 0.02 -5.15
C LYS A 447 -17.41 1.12 -4.11
N VAL A 448 -16.27 1.81 -4.11
CA VAL A 448 -16.07 2.97 -3.23
C VAL A 448 -17.02 4.11 -3.61
N ASP A 449 -17.17 4.40 -4.92
CA ASP A 449 -18.10 5.42 -5.41
C ASP A 449 -19.55 5.10 -5.00
N ALA A 450 -19.98 3.84 -5.13
CA ALA A 450 -21.29 3.40 -4.69
C ALA A 450 -21.47 3.52 -3.17
N HIS A 451 -20.44 3.23 -2.38
CA HIS A 451 -20.48 3.40 -0.93
C HIS A 451 -20.49 4.86 -0.48
N SER A 452 -19.80 5.73 -1.22
CA SER A 452 -19.83 7.18 -1.02
C SER A 452 -21.24 7.73 -1.19
N GLN A 453 -21.98 7.29 -2.22
CA GLN A 453 -23.37 7.69 -2.47
C GLN A 453 -24.36 7.24 -1.37
N GLN A 454 -23.98 6.24 -0.58
CA GLN A 454 -24.78 5.74 0.56
C GLN A 454 -24.50 6.51 1.87
N ALA A 455 -23.60 7.50 1.87
CA ALA A 455 -23.33 8.31 3.05
C ALA A 455 -24.59 9.10 3.47
N GLN A 456 -24.97 9.01 4.74
CA GLN A 456 -26.08 9.82 5.25
C GLN A 456 -25.65 11.28 5.50
N LEU A 457 -24.36 11.49 5.76
CA LEU A 457 -23.75 12.82 5.93
C LEU A 457 -23.42 13.37 4.54
N LYS A 458 -24.08 14.47 4.16
CA LYS A 458 -24.08 15.00 2.79
C LYS A 458 -22.91 15.95 2.54
N SER A 459 -22.45 16.64 3.57
CA SER A 459 -21.36 17.62 3.52
C SER A 459 -20.18 17.21 4.42
N ILE A 460 -19.01 17.81 4.19
CA ILE A 460 -17.84 17.65 5.05
C ILE A 460 -18.14 18.26 6.42
N THR A 461 -18.82 19.39 6.46
CA THR A 461 -19.22 20.08 7.70
C THR A 461 -20.18 19.23 8.53
N ASP A 462 -21.13 18.52 7.91
CA ASP A 462 -22.01 17.58 8.64
C ASP A 462 -21.20 16.49 9.34
N SER A 463 -20.17 15.94 8.68
CA SER A 463 -19.24 14.99 9.30
C SER A 463 -18.47 15.58 10.48
N LEU A 464 -18.03 16.83 10.37
CA LEU A 464 -17.30 17.51 11.44
C LEU A 464 -18.19 17.78 12.65
N LEU A 465 -19.47 18.11 12.42
CA LEU A 465 -20.46 18.25 13.48
C LEU A 465 -20.78 16.89 14.12
N TYR A 466 -20.97 15.85 13.30
CA TYR A 466 -21.19 14.48 13.78
C TYR A 466 -19.98 13.94 14.56
N ALA A 467 -18.77 14.40 14.26
CA ALA A 467 -17.59 14.06 15.05
C ALA A 467 -17.72 14.45 16.54
N ALA A 468 -18.55 15.45 16.88
CA ALA A 468 -18.84 15.81 18.26
C ALA A 468 -19.78 14.80 18.96
N GLU A 469 -20.60 14.05 18.22
CA GLU A 469 -21.36 12.91 18.74
C GLU A 469 -20.44 11.74 19.05
N ILE A 470 -19.54 11.41 18.13
CA ILE A 470 -18.51 10.38 18.35
C ILE A 470 -17.65 10.73 19.57
N ASP A 471 -17.31 12.01 19.75
CA ASP A 471 -16.58 12.46 20.95
C ASP A 471 -17.34 12.18 22.26
N ARG A 472 -18.68 12.29 22.23
CA ARG A 472 -19.51 11.97 23.40
C ARG A 472 -19.51 10.46 23.65
N GLU A 473 -19.73 9.66 22.61
CA GLU A 473 -19.70 8.19 22.71
C GLU A 473 -18.33 7.67 23.20
N LEU A 474 -17.23 8.26 22.72
CA LEU A 474 -15.88 7.91 23.16
C LEU A 474 -15.66 8.26 24.65
N LYS A 475 -16.20 9.40 25.12
CA LYS A 475 -16.13 9.79 26.54
C LYS A 475 -17.01 8.91 27.42
N GLU A 476 -18.19 8.51 26.96
CA GLU A 476 -19.06 7.59 27.68
C GLU A 476 -18.38 6.24 27.86
N LYS A 477 -17.84 5.66 26.78
CA LYS A 477 -17.02 4.45 26.84
C LYS A 477 -15.79 4.60 27.73
N ALA A 478 -15.30 5.84 27.89
CA ALA A 478 -14.22 6.15 28.81
C ALA A 478 -14.62 6.21 30.27
N GLY A 479 -15.85 6.62 30.57
CA GLY A 479 -16.39 6.74 31.92
C GLY A 479 -17.07 5.47 32.43
N ASP A 480 -17.74 4.69 31.57
CA ASP A 480 -18.57 3.53 31.94
C ASP A 480 -17.79 2.30 32.47
N LYS A 481 -16.45 2.37 32.49
CA LYS A 481 -15.59 1.31 33.03
C LYS A 481 -14.59 1.78 34.09
N ALA A 482 -14.76 2.99 34.63
CA ALA A 482 -13.94 3.51 35.73
C ALA A 482 -14.45 3.05 37.11
#